data_AF-A0AAD1DKN5-F1
#
_entry.id   AF-A0AAD1DKN5-F1
#
_cell.length_a   1.000
_cell.length_b   1.000
_cell.length_c   1.000
_cell.angle_alpha   90.00
_cell.angle_beta   90.00
_cell.angle_gamma   90.00
#
_symmetry.space_group_name_H-M   'P 1'
#
loop_
_entity.id
_entity.type
_entity.pdbx_description
1 polymer ?
#
loop_
_entity_poly.entity_id
_entity_poly.type
_entity_poly.pdbx_seq_one_letter_code
_entity_poly.pdbx_strand_id
1 'polypeptide(L)'
;MKKAYYYFFYKIYKAIKYTSVPFGNFLISFKAGLVLIVLQIWSFLSIINYYTFFTGNPVELSISKPIVYVTLIFIIGFNYYTLDYLDIWKKYIQEFDQLPKKKNVIGSWIAILITLIVISPNLGTFKNRVFC
;
A
#
# COMPACT_ATOMS: atom_id res chain seq x y z
N MET A 1 4.46 12.77 7.48
CA MET A 1 3.98 11.37 7.65
C MET A 1 2.49 11.25 7.30
N LYS A 2 1.54 11.77 8.10
CA LYS A 2 0.08 11.61 7.85
C LYS A 2 -0.39 12.05 6.46
N LYS A 3 -0.06 13.26 6.01
CA LYS A 3 -0.44 13.76 4.66
C LYS A 3 0.04 12.85 3.52
N ALA A 4 1.25 12.29 3.61
CA ALA A 4 1.80 11.42 2.57
C ALA A 4 1.04 10.09 2.48
N TYR A 5 0.71 9.50 3.63
CA TYR A 5 -0.13 8.30 3.70
C TYR A 5 -1.50 8.54 3.04
N TYR A 6 -2.20 9.62 3.44
CA TYR A 6 -3.50 9.94 2.85
C TYR A 6 -3.41 10.34 1.38
N TYR A 7 -2.31 10.95 0.95
CA TYR A 7 -2.08 11.28 -0.45
C TYR A 7 -1.89 10.02 -1.30
N PHE A 8 -1.13 9.05 -0.79
CA PHE A 8 -0.95 7.75 -1.44
C PHE A 8 -2.28 6.98 -1.52
N PHE A 9 -3.03 6.93 -0.41
CA PHE A 9 -4.40 6.40 -0.41
C PHE A 9 -5.31 7.12 -1.41
N TYR A 10 -5.26 8.45 -1.48
CA TYR A 10 -6.02 9.25 -2.46
C TYR A 10 -5.70 8.84 -3.91
N LYS A 11 -4.43 8.58 -4.24
CA LYS A 11 -4.06 8.11 -5.58
C LYS A 11 -4.65 6.75 -5.91
N ILE A 12 -4.57 5.80 -4.97
CA ILE A 12 -5.17 4.48 -5.11
C ILE A 12 -6.69 4.61 -5.28
N TYR A 13 -7.34 5.37 -4.38
CA TYR A 13 -8.77 5.62 -4.42
C TYR A 13 -9.21 6.21 -5.76
N LYS A 14 -8.50 7.21 -6.28
CA LYS A 14 -8.84 7.84 -7.57
C LYS A 14 -8.63 6.88 -8.74
N ALA A 15 -7.58 6.07 -8.71
CA ALA A 15 -7.33 5.05 -9.73
C ALA A 15 -8.46 4.00 -9.75
N ILE A 16 -8.86 3.49 -8.58
CA ILE A 16 -9.97 2.54 -8.46
C ILE A 16 -11.30 3.18 -8.86
N LYS A 17 -11.56 4.43 -8.45
CA LYS A 17 -12.76 5.17 -8.87
C LYS A 17 -12.82 5.28 -10.39
N TYR A 18 -11.70 5.61 -11.04
CA TYR A 18 -11.61 5.70 -12.50
C TYR A 18 -11.88 4.36 -13.19
N THR A 19 -11.32 3.25 -12.68
CA THR A 19 -11.55 1.92 -13.27
C THR A 19 -12.92 1.32 -12.93
N SER A 20 -13.57 1.81 -11.86
CA SER A 20 -14.89 1.35 -11.43
C SER A 20 -16.06 2.09 -12.12
N VAL A 21 -15.80 3.17 -12.87
CA VAL A 21 -16.84 3.91 -13.63
C VAL A 21 -17.77 2.98 -14.43
N PRO A 22 -17.29 1.99 -15.20
CA PRO A 22 -18.17 1.08 -15.93
C PRO A 22 -18.94 0.07 -15.06
N PHE A 23 -18.57 -0.14 -13.79
CA PHE A 23 -19.14 -1.16 -12.90
C PHE A 23 -19.92 -0.56 -11.70
N GLY A 24 -20.05 0.76 -11.65
CA GLY A 24 -20.69 1.50 -10.55
C GLY A 24 -19.77 1.79 -9.37
N ASN A 25 -20.18 2.74 -8.52
CA ASN A 25 -19.35 3.30 -7.45
C ASN A 25 -19.37 2.49 -6.13
N PHE A 26 -19.69 1.20 -6.18
CA PHE A 26 -19.88 0.40 -4.98
C PHE A 26 -18.55 0.06 -4.28
N LEU A 27 -18.48 0.32 -2.97
CA LEU A 27 -17.36 -0.02 -2.08
C LEU A 27 -15.97 0.45 -2.55
N ILE A 28 -15.87 1.57 -3.28
CA ILE A 28 -14.59 2.08 -3.80
C ILE A 28 -13.58 2.34 -2.67
N SER A 29 -14.02 2.93 -1.56
CA SER A 29 -13.15 3.20 -0.40
C SER A 29 -12.60 1.91 0.21
N PHE A 30 -13.45 0.90 0.37
CA PHE A 30 -13.05 -0.41 0.88
C PHE A 30 -12.05 -1.10 -0.05
N LYS A 31 -12.31 -1.10 -1.38
CA LYS A 31 -11.37 -1.63 -2.38
C LYS A 31 -10.01 -0.92 -2.31
N ALA A 32 -10.02 0.41 -2.15
CA ALA A 32 -8.79 1.18 -1.99
C ALA A 32 -8.04 0.84 -0.70
N GLY A 33 -8.77 0.62 0.40
CA GLY A 33 -8.20 0.16 1.67
C GLY A 33 -7.54 -1.21 1.53
N LEU A 34 -8.20 -2.16 0.85
CA LEU A 34 -7.61 -3.49 0.58
C LEU A 34 -6.32 -3.39 -0.24
N VAL A 35 -6.30 -2.60 -1.30
CA VAL A 35 -5.08 -2.40 -2.10
C VAL A 35 -3.95 -1.79 -1.26
N LEU A 36 -4.28 -0.85 -0.37
CA LEU A 36 -3.30 -0.25 0.54
C LEU A 36 -2.72 -1.28 1.54
N ILE A 37 -3.57 -2.15 2.10
CA ILE A 37 -3.13 -3.25 2.98
C ILE A 37 -2.19 -4.20 2.23
N VAL A 38 -2.54 -4.62 1.01
CA VAL A 38 -1.69 -5.49 0.18
C VAL A 38 -0.34 -4.83 -0.09
N LEU A 39 -0.32 -3.53 -0.41
CA LEU A 39 0.93 -2.78 -0.63
C LEU A 39 1.78 -2.65 0.63
N GLN A 40 1.17 -2.55 1.83
CA GLN A 40 1.91 -2.53 3.09
C GLN A 40 2.51 -3.90 3.42
N ILE A 41 1.77 -4.99 3.18
CA ILE A 41 2.30 -6.35 3.31
C ILE A 41 3.48 -6.54 2.36
N TRP A 42 3.34 -6.15 1.09
CA TRP A 42 4.45 -6.22 0.15
C TRP A 42 5.62 -5.34 0.58
N SER A 43 5.37 -4.14 1.09
CA SER A 43 6.46 -3.26 1.59
C SER A 43 7.24 -3.93 2.71
N PHE A 44 6.56 -4.59 3.66
CA PHE A 44 7.20 -5.36 4.72
C PHE A 44 8.07 -6.51 4.16
N LEU A 45 7.53 -7.27 3.20
CA LEU A 45 8.29 -8.33 2.53
C LEU A 45 9.48 -7.79 1.73
N SER A 46 9.34 -6.63 1.07
CA SER A 46 10.41 -5.97 0.34
C SER A 46 11.56 -5.57 1.25
N ILE A 47 11.26 -5.00 2.43
CA ILE A 47 12.27 -4.64 3.41
C ILE A 47 13.10 -5.87 3.80
N ILE A 48 12.43 -7.01 4.04
CA ILE A 48 13.10 -8.25 4.39
C ILE A 48 13.96 -8.80 3.24
N ASN A 49 13.45 -8.74 2.02
CA ASN A 49 14.20 -9.15 0.83
C ASN A 49 15.42 -8.27 0.59
N TYR A 50 15.29 -6.94 0.72
CA TYR A 50 16.42 -6.02 0.62
C TYR A 50 17.43 -6.24 1.74
N TYR A 51 16.98 -6.42 2.98
CA TYR A 51 17.86 -6.74 4.10
C TYR A 51 18.66 -8.02 3.84
N THR A 52 17.99 -9.08 3.35
CA THR A 52 18.64 -10.34 3.00
C THR A 52 19.65 -10.16 1.87
N PHE A 53 19.31 -9.38 0.83
CA PHE A 53 20.19 -9.09 -0.29
C PHE A 53 21.47 -8.35 0.14
N PHE A 54 21.36 -7.34 1.01
CA PHE A 54 22.51 -6.55 1.45
C PHE A 54 23.37 -7.25 2.50
N THR A 55 22.76 -8.04 3.39
CA THR A 55 23.50 -8.68 4.51
C THR A 55 23.92 -10.12 4.21
N GLY A 56 23.35 -10.74 3.17
CA GLY A 56 23.51 -12.18 2.90
C GLY A 56 22.82 -13.10 3.90
N ASN A 57 22.16 -12.56 4.94
CA ASN A 57 21.53 -13.33 6.00
C ASN A 57 20.03 -13.51 5.73
N PRO A 58 19.57 -14.70 5.31
CA PRO A 58 18.16 -14.92 5.02
C PRO A 58 17.32 -14.84 6.29
N VAL A 59 16.30 -13.99 6.26
CA VAL A 59 15.28 -13.96 7.30
C VAL A 59 14.21 -14.97 6.95
N GLU A 60 14.16 -16.05 7.73
CA GLU A 60 13.09 -17.03 7.63
C GLU A 60 11.77 -16.47 8.15
N LEU A 61 10.86 -16.16 7.22
CA LEU A 61 9.46 -15.90 7.52
C LEU A 61 8.67 -17.19 7.38
N SER A 62 7.92 -17.56 8.41
CA SER A 62 6.93 -18.63 8.37
C SER A 62 5.64 -18.14 8.99
N ILE A 63 4.50 -18.67 8.51
CA ILE A 63 3.16 -18.39 9.05
C ILE A 63 3.08 -18.82 10.53
N SER A 64 3.94 -19.72 11.00
CA SER A 64 4.01 -20.09 12.42
C SER A 64 4.74 -19.06 13.30
N LYS A 65 5.47 -18.10 12.71
CA LYS A 65 6.25 -17.13 13.49
C LYS A 65 5.35 -15.95 13.93
N PRO A 66 5.39 -15.56 15.23
CA PRO A 66 4.58 -14.45 15.76
C PRO A 66 4.75 -13.13 15.01
N ILE A 67 5.95 -12.87 14.47
CA ILE A 67 6.25 -11.63 13.73
C ILE A 67 5.30 -11.38 12.56
N VAL A 68 4.80 -12.45 11.91
CA VAL A 68 3.86 -12.34 10.79
C VAL A 68 2.51 -11.82 11.30
N TYR A 69 1.97 -12.43 12.37
CA TYR A 69 0.69 -12.03 12.94
C TYR A 69 0.72 -10.64 13.56
N VAL A 70 1.78 -10.32 14.31
CA VAL A 70 1.96 -8.98 14.90
C VAL A 70 1.96 -7.91 13.81
N THR A 71 2.66 -8.16 12.70
CA THR A 71 2.71 -7.24 11.55
C THR A 71 1.33 -7.10 10.88
N LEU A 72 0.62 -8.21 10.66
CA LEU A 72 -0.72 -8.18 10.05
C LEU A 72 -1.74 -7.46 10.92
N ILE A 73 -1.78 -7.74 12.23
CA ILE A 73 -2.67 -7.07 13.18
C ILE A 73 -2.38 -5.56 13.20
N PHE A 74 -1.10 -5.18 13.22
CA PHE A 74 -0.71 -3.78 13.20
C PHE A 74 -1.17 -3.09 11.90
N ILE A 75 -0.96 -3.71 10.74
CA ILE A 75 -1.39 -3.17 9.44
C ILE A 75 -2.91 -3.01 9.40
N ILE A 76 -3.66 -4.06 9.73
CA ILE A 76 -5.12 -4.05 9.65
C ILE A 76 -5.69 -3.05 10.66
N GLY A 77 -5.26 -3.11 11.92
CA GLY A 77 -5.72 -2.20 12.97
C GLY A 77 -5.41 -0.74 12.66
N PHE A 78 -4.21 -0.45 12.15
CA PHE A 78 -3.84 0.92 11.74
C PHE A 78 -4.72 1.44 10.61
N ASN A 79 -4.96 0.63 9.56
CA ASN A 79 -5.81 1.07 8.45
C ASN A 79 -7.26 1.23 8.88
N TYR A 80 -7.81 0.30 9.67
CA TYR A 80 -9.17 0.40 10.20
C TYR A 80 -9.35 1.69 11.03
N TYR A 81 -8.43 1.95 11.95
CA TYR A 81 -8.47 3.15 12.77
C TYR A 81 -8.41 4.43 11.93
N THR A 82 -7.57 4.44 10.89
CA THR A 82 -7.25 5.64 10.12
C THR A 82 -8.25 5.91 8.99
N LEU A 83 -8.79 4.87 8.36
CA LEU A 83 -9.69 4.94 7.20
C LEU A 83 -11.16 4.80 7.60
N ASP A 84 -11.51 3.88 8.48
CA ASP A 84 -12.91 3.59 8.82
C ASP A 84 -13.37 4.33 10.07
N TYR A 85 -12.57 4.32 11.14
CA TYR A 85 -12.99 4.93 12.41
C TYR A 85 -12.89 6.46 12.43
N LEU A 86 -11.74 7.00 12.01
CA LEU A 86 -11.50 8.45 12.05
C LEU A 86 -12.12 9.21 10.87
N ASP A 87 -12.32 8.55 9.73
CA ASP A 87 -12.88 9.15 8.50
C ASP A 87 -12.13 10.40 7.97
N ILE A 88 -10.94 10.69 8.52
CA ILE A 88 -10.12 11.86 8.21
C ILE A 88 -9.70 11.90 6.74
N TRP A 89 -9.60 10.73 6.09
CA TRP A 89 -9.26 10.61 4.68
C TRP A 89 -10.22 11.42 3.79
N LYS A 90 -11.52 11.52 4.13
CA LYS A 90 -12.51 12.27 3.36
C LYS A 90 -12.14 13.75 3.23
N LYS A 91 -11.68 14.36 4.33
CA LYS A 91 -11.20 15.74 4.36
C LYS A 91 -9.96 15.93 3.49
N TYR A 92 -9.03 14.97 3.54
CA TYR A 92 -7.82 15.03 2.71
C TYR A 92 -8.10 14.87 1.23
N ILE A 93 -9.07 14.06 0.82
CA ILE A 93 -9.46 13.96 -0.59
C ILE A 93 -9.94 15.31 -1.11
N GLN A 94 -10.78 16.01 -0.36
CA GLN A 94 -11.26 17.36 -0.73
C GLN A 94 -10.09 18.34 -0.87
N GLU A 95 -9.12 18.30 0.05
CA GLU A 95 -7.91 19.14 -0.01
C GLU A 95 -7.05 18.79 -1.25
N PHE A 96 -6.89 17.50 -1.56
CA PHE A 96 -6.04 17.06 -2.66
C PHE A 96 -6.67 17.26 -4.04
N ASP A 97 -8.00 17.23 -4.15
CA ASP A 97 -8.69 17.54 -5.41
C ASP A 97 -8.53 19.01 -5.83
N GLN A 98 -8.21 19.90 -4.89
CA GLN A 98 -7.91 21.31 -5.15
C GLN A 98 -6.44 21.56 -5.56
N LEU A 99 -5.59 20.53 -5.58
CA LEU A 99 -4.18 20.72 -5.93
C LEU A 99 -3.99 21.09 -7.41
N PRO A 100 -3.04 21.99 -7.73
CA PRO A 100 -2.68 22.31 -9.12
C PRO A 100 -2.27 21.06 -9.91
N LYS A 101 -2.70 20.96 -11.17
CA LYS A 101 -2.42 19.81 -12.05
C LYS A 101 -0.93 19.41 -12.05
N LYS A 102 -0.02 20.39 -12.10
CA LYS A 102 1.44 20.15 -12.07
C LYS A 102 1.89 19.40 -10.80
N LYS A 103 1.42 19.82 -9.61
CA LYS A 103 1.75 19.15 -8.34
C LYS A 103 1.15 17.74 -8.28
N ASN A 104 -0.05 17.58 -8.83
CA ASN A 104 -0.71 16.28 -8.87
C ASN A 104 0.03 15.26 -9.75
N VAL A 105 0.60 15.68 -10.88
CA VAL A 105 1.40 14.81 -11.77
C VAL A 105 2.68 14.35 -11.10
N ILE A 106 3.43 15.26 -10.47
CA ILE A 106 4.67 14.91 -9.74
C ILE A 106 4.36 13.89 -8.64
N GLY A 107 3.31 14.14 -7.86
CA GLY A 107 2.91 13.20 -6.81
C GLY A 107 2.42 11.85 -7.34
N SER A 108 1.84 11.79 -8.54
CA SER A 108 1.53 10.50 -9.20
C SER A 108 2.80 9.74 -9.55
N TRP A 109 3.79 10.39 -10.15
CA TRP A 109 5.07 9.76 -10.50
C TRP A 109 5.80 9.23 -9.27
N ILE A 110 5.80 9.98 -8.17
CA ILE A 110 6.37 9.55 -6.89
C ILE A 110 5.64 8.30 -6.38
N ALA A 111 4.30 8.28 -6.40
CA ALA A 111 3.52 7.11 -5.96
C ALA A 111 3.82 5.86 -6.80
N ILE A 112 3.96 6.02 -8.12
CA ILE A 112 4.34 4.93 -9.03
C ILE A 112 5.75 4.42 -8.70
N LEU A 113 6.72 5.33 -8.56
CA LEU A 113 8.10 4.97 -8.24
C LEU A 113 8.20 4.18 -6.93
N ILE A 114 7.53 4.64 -5.86
CA ILE A 114 7.47 3.93 -4.58
C ILE A 114 6.88 2.53 -4.77
N THR A 115 5.79 2.41 -5.52
CA THR A 115 5.13 1.13 -5.78
C THR A 115 6.03 0.16 -6.53
N LEU A 116 6.79 0.65 -7.52
CA LEU A 116 7.74 -0.17 -8.29
C LEU A 116 8.90 -0.68 -7.41
N ILE A 117 9.45 0.17 -6.55
CA ILE A 117 10.50 -0.23 -5.59
C ILE A 117 9.97 -1.35 -4.68
N VAL A 118 8.74 -1.20 -4.16
CA VAL A 118 8.11 -2.22 -3.33
C VAL A 118 7.90 -3.52 -4.10
N ILE A 119 7.41 -3.49 -5.34
CA ILE A 119 7.08 -4.73 -6.07
C ILE A 119 8.33 -5.46 -6.59
N SER A 120 9.39 -4.74 -6.97
CA SER A 120 10.54 -5.31 -7.66
C SER A 120 11.24 -6.50 -6.95
N PRO A 121 11.56 -6.45 -5.64
CA PRO A 121 12.20 -7.59 -4.97
C PRO A 121 11.25 -8.77 -4.76
N ASN A 122 9.94 -8.48 -4.64
CA ASN A 122 8.93 -9.52 -4.45
C ASN A 122 8.71 -10.34 -5.72
N LEU A 123 8.78 -9.72 -6.91
CA LEU A 123 8.60 -10.45 -8.17
C LEU A 123 9.69 -11.51 -8.40
N GLY A 124 10.94 -11.19 -8.08
CA GLY A 124 12.07 -12.12 -8.21
C GLY A 124 12.06 -13.26 -7.19
N THR A 125 11.53 -13.01 -5.98
CA THR A 125 11.48 -14.00 -4.89
C THR A 125 10.21 -14.84 -4.87
N PHE A 126 9.08 -14.33 -5.37
CA PHE A 126 7.81 -15.06 -5.44
C PHE A 126 7.92 -16.33 -6.31
N LYS A 127 8.71 -16.27 -7.40
CA LYS A 127 9.02 -17.44 -8.24
C LYS A 127 9.71 -18.57 -7.46
N ASN A 128 10.47 -18.26 -6.42
CA ASN A 128 11.23 -19.26 -5.66
C ASN A 128 10.50 -19.77 -4.40
N ARG A 129 9.45 -19.10 -3.91
CA ARG A 129 8.73 -19.50 -2.68
C ARG A 129 7.41 -20.24 -2.91
N VAL A 130 6.83 -20.19 -4.12
CA VAL A 130 5.53 -20.81 -4.44
C VAL A 130 5.67 -22.20 -5.08
N PHE A 131 6.87 -22.58 -5.53
CA PHE A 131 7.16 -23.87 -6.18
C PHE A 131 8.00 -24.83 -5.31
N CYS A 132 8.00 -24.67 -3.99
CA CYS A 132 8.58 -25.64 -3.05
C CYS A 132 7.54 -26.05 -2.02
#